data_AF-A0A0P6YKY6-F1
#
_entry.id   AF-A0A0P6YKY6-F1
#
_cell.length_a   1.000
_cell.length_b   1.000
_cell.length_c   1.000
_cell.angle_alpha   90.00
_cell.angle_beta   90.00
_cell.angle_gamma   90.00
#
_symmetry.space_group_name_H-M   'P 1'
#
loop_
_entity.id
_entity.type
_entity.pdbx_description
1 polymer ?
#
loop_
_entity_poly.entity_id
_entity_poly.type
_entity_poly.pdbx_seq_one_letter_code
_entity_poly.pdbx_strand_id
1 'polypeptide(L)'
;MDLEYPTLRLNQQRLHEMMQQIYKNNETQPQGSFYQLPELARCLYYLRDPQAADYLRQAAQKQAPSIEYKTAMIDYEAERINWYRLAGDQATMQRLYLQLLYKATKADNSDYVRYQVQIFEAHFWLGNDRECIRLYQQDSNLQEWSINGWIAQIAEARLTNNQQLALEIARRCAREIRAERFEPWDYWAIYWDLYEICCGLLNPPLNIDQPLVSDDPLDSDKLIDLAHPAERLLALLQAEQIISLEWAIYNNHDEAEVGYRLYRLSDGTSKPLSEGFINQELERLVWDFMNFDWAGALPEYQPHGVYQLDIANAMVNYVGMIWNEYDYAEEQAYESNSLLYPVTVHPANPELYVMYLPEDQHQGVDVAFWHGEQRGY
;
A
#
# COMPACT_ATOMS: atom_id res chain seq x y z
N MET A 1 -10.94 7.78 -25.49
CA MET A 1 -11.39 7.52 -24.11
C MET A 1 -10.13 7.09 -23.40
N ASP A 2 -9.50 8.01 -22.70
CA ASP A 2 -8.19 7.78 -22.10
C ASP A 2 -8.36 6.86 -20.89
N LEU A 3 -7.81 5.65 -21.00
CA LEU A 3 -7.81 4.69 -19.91
C LEU A 3 -6.84 5.22 -18.85
N GLU A 4 -7.36 5.69 -17.72
CA GLU A 4 -6.55 6.12 -16.58
C GLU A 4 -5.91 4.88 -15.93
N TYR A 5 -4.68 4.59 -16.30
CA TYR A 5 -3.95 3.43 -15.77
C TYR A 5 -3.70 3.60 -14.27
N PRO A 6 -3.71 2.51 -13.48
CA PRO A 6 -3.20 2.56 -12.12
C PRO A 6 -1.73 2.99 -12.18
N THR A 7 -1.41 4.15 -11.58
CA THR A 7 -0.07 4.75 -11.66
C THR A 7 0.92 4.17 -10.67
N LEU A 8 0.56 3.09 -9.95
CA LEU A 8 1.42 2.49 -8.95
C LEU A 8 2.61 1.82 -9.65
N ARG A 9 3.81 2.32 -9.37
CA ARG A 9 5.11 1.75 -9.73
C ARG A 9 5.88 1.38 -8.45
N LEU A 10 7.06 0.81 -8.60
CA LEU A 10 7.92 0.45 -7.48
C LEU A 10 8.88 1.58 -7.14
N ASN A 11 9.00 1.88 -5.85
CA ASN A 11 10.02 2.80 -5.38
C ASN A 11 11.38 2.09 -5.33
N GLN A 12 12.15 2.25 -6.41
CA GLN A 12 13.48 1.65 -6.58
C GLN A 12 14.47 2.08 -5.48
N GLN A 13 14.40 3.33 -5.02
CA GLN A 13 15.26 3.82 -3.93
C GLN A 13 14.95 3.07 -2.62
N ARG A 14 13.67 2.93 -2.26
CA ARG A 14 13.27 2.25 -1.02
C ARG A 14 13.63 0.76 -1.05
N LEU A 15 13.48 0.12 -2.22
CA LEU A 15 13.96 -1.25 -2.43
C LEU A 15 15.47 -1.37 -2.17
N HIS A 16 16.27 -0.41 -2.66
CA HIS A 16 17.71 -0.37 -2.40
C HIS A 16 18.04 -0.06 -0.93
N GLU A 17 17.36 0.88 -0.30
CA GLU A 17 17.55 1.23 1.12
C GLU A 17 17.22 0.04 2.03
N MET A 18 16.07 -0.62 1.81
CA MET A 18 15.69 -1.83 2.54
C MET A 18 16.71 -2.94 2.34
N MET A 19 17.16 -3.17 1.11
CA MET A 19 18.20 -4.16 0.81
C MET A 19 19.51 -3.85 1.57
N GLN A 20 19.97 -2.59 1.56
CA GLN A 20 21.16 -2.16 2.30
C GLN A 20 20.99 -2.31 3.82
N GLN A 21 19.82 -1.97 4.35
CA GLN A 21 19.47 -2.13 5.75
C GLN A 21 19.55 -3.60 6.16
N ILE A 22 18.96 -4.51 5.37
CA ILE A 22 19.04 -5.96 5.61
C ILE A 22 20.50 -6.43 5.57
N TYR A 23 21.30 -6.00 4.60
CA TYR A 23 22.72 -6.36 4.54
C TYR A 23 23.48 -5.90 5.80
N LYS A 24 23.30 -4.66 6.22
CA LYS A 24 23.94 -4.10 7.43
C LYS A 24 23.50 -4.82 8.71
N ASN A 25 22.22 -5.17 8.81
CA ASN A 25 21.69 -5.96 9.92
C ASN A 25 22.30 -7.37 9.93
N ASN A 26 22.50 -7.99 8.77
CA ASN A 26 23.11 -9.32 8.66
C ASN A 26 24.59 -9.32 9.07
N GLU A 27 25.33 -8.24 8.78
CA GLU A 27 26.72 -8.07 9.22
C GLU A 27 26.84 -7.94 10.75
N THR A 28 25.89 -7.22 11.36
CA THR A 28 25.92 -6.93 12.81
C THR A 28 25.27 -8.01 13.67
N GLN A 29 24.28 -8.73 13.12
CA GLN A 29 23.55 -9.79 13.81
C GLN A 29 23.30 -11.00 12.88
N PRO A 30 24.29 -11.90 12.71
CA PRO A 30 24.21 -13.00 11.75
C PRO A 30 23.08 -14.01 12.05
N GLN A 31 22.58 -14.07 13.29
CA GLN A 31 21.47 -14.95 13.66
C GLN A 31 20.08 -14.37 13.30
N GLY A 32 19.94 -13.04 13.17
CA GLY A 32 18.71 -12.38 12.71
C GLY A 32 18.51 -12.47 11.19
N SER A 33 19.60 -12.71 10.45
CA SER A 33 19.63 -12.87 8.98
C SER A 33 18.71 -13.95 8.44
N PHE A 34 18.29 -14.89 9.28
CA PHE A 34 17.41 -15.96 8.84
C PHE A 34 15.99 -15.49 8.54
N TYR A 35 15.51 -14.47 9.27
CA TYR A 35 14.13 -13.97 9.20
C TYR A 35 13.89 -12.99 8.05
N GLN A 36 14.92 -12.24 7.64
CA GLN A 36 14.80 -11.19 6.61
C GLN A 36 15.03 -11.69 5.18
N LEU A 37 15.10 -13.03 4.99
CA LEU A 37 15.36 -13.60 3.67
C LEU A 37 14.19 -13.40 2.68
N PRO A 38 12.91 -13.63 3.06
CA PRO A 38 11.78 -13.35 2.18
C PRO A 38 11.75 -11.90 1.69
N GLU A 39 12.02 -10.94 2.57
CA GLU A 39 12.05 -9.51 2.28
C GLU A 39 13.17 -9.19 1.30
N LEU A 40 14.38 -9.69 1.57
CA LEU A 40 15.51 -9.53 0.66
C LEU A 40 15.22 -10.13 -0.73
N ALA A 41 14.63 -11.32 -0.77
CA ALA A 41 14.29 -11.98 -2.03
C ALA A 41 13.27 -11.17 -2.86
N ARG A 42 12.28 -10.54 -2.20
CA ARG A 42 11.32 -9.62 -2.84
C ARG A 42 11.99 -8.36 -3.32
N CYS A 43 12.85 -7.74 -2.52
CA CYS A 43 13.60 -6.57 -2.95
C CYS A 43 14.40 -6.88 -4.23
N LEU A 44 15.17 -7.97 -4.22
CA LEU A 44 15.96 -8.41 -5.38
C LEU A 44 15.09 -8.70 -6.61
N TYR A 45 13.92 -9.34 -6.42
CA TYR A 45 12.98 -9.62 -7.51
C TYR A 45 12.52 -8.35 -8.23
N TYR A 46 12.13 -7.32 -7.48
CA TYR A 46 11.63 -6.06 -8.01
C TYR A 46 12.74 -5.13 -8.52
N LEU A 47 13.96 -5.26 -8.00
CA LEU A 47 15.18 -4.64 -8.54
C LEU A 47 15.69 -5.34 -9.82
N ARG A 48 15.06 -6.45 -10.23
CA ARG A 48 15.49 -7.31 -11.35
C ARG A 48 16.94 -7.80 -11.18
N ASP A 49 17.35 -8.05 -9.95
CA ASP A 49 18.69 -8.55 -9.64
C ASP A 49 18.86 -9.98 -10.19
N PRO A 50 19.98 -10.32 -10.86
CA PRO A 50 20.22 -11.67 -11.39
C PRO A 50 20.17 -12.79 -10.34
N GLN A 51 20.42 -12.47 -9.06
CA GLN A 51 20.40 -13.42 -7.96
C GLN A 51 19.00 -13.64 -7.38
N ALA A 52 18.00 -12.83 -7.77
CA ALA A 52 16.66 -12.86 -7.19
C ALA A 52 16.06 -14.28 -7.19
N ALA A 53 16.17 -15.01 -8.30
CA ALA A 53 15.63 -16.35 -8.42
C ALA A 53 16.21 -17.32 -7.38
N ASP A 54 17.50 -17.22 -7.06
CA ASP A 54 18.14 -18.09 -6.07
C ASP A 54 17.69 -17.75 -4.64
N TYR A 55 17.55 -16.45 -4.33
CA TYR A 55 17.04 -15.99 -3.04
C TYR A 55 15.57 -16.34 -2.85
N LEU A 56 14.73 -16.22 -3.88
CA LEU A 56 13.32 -16.64 -3.87
C LEU A 56 13.18 -18.14 -3.62
N ARG A 57 14.02 -18.97 -4.26
CA ARG A 57 14.03 -20.43 -4.01
C ARG A 57 14.47 -20.76 -2.59
N GLN A 58 15.44 -20.02 -2.03
CA GLN A 58 15.87 -20.20 -0.64
C GLN A 58 14.77 -19.75 0.34
N ALA A 59 14.08 -18.64 0.08
CA ALA A 59 12.94 -18.19 0.86
C ALA A 59 11.82 -19.24 0.88
N ALA A 60 11.51 -19.85 -0.27
CA ALA A 60 10.52 -20.92 -0.40
C ALA A 60 10.91 -22.26 0.27
N GLN A 61 12.19 -22.40 0.67
CA GLN A 61 12.71 -23.58 1.37
C GLN A 61 12.86 -23.36 2.87
N LYS A 62 13.04 -22.12 3.31
CA LYS A 62 13.14 -21.80 4.74
C LYS A 62 11.77 -21.99 5.38
N GLN A 63 11.68 -23.03 6.22
CA GLN A 63 10.58 -23.17 7.18
C GLN A 63 10.46 -21.87 7.98
N ALA A 64 9.25 -21.34 8.14
CA ALA A 64 8.96 -20.27 9.09
C ALA A 64 9.50 -20.69 10.47
N PRO A 65 10.49 -19.99 11.05
CA PRO A 65 10.84 -20.22 12.43
C PRO A 65 9.68 -19.68 13.27
N SER A 66 9.05 -20.59 13.99
CA SER A 66 7.97 -20.37 14.95
C SER A 66 8.20 -19.16 15.86
N ILE A 67 7.14 -18.41 16.18
CA ILE A 67 6.72 -18.04 17.55
C ILE A 67 5.25 -17.53 17.52
N GLU A 68 4.44 -18.13 18.39
CA GLU A 68 3.14 -17.67 18.94
C GLU A 68 1.76 -17.92 18.31
N TYR A 69 1.60 -18.27 17.03
CA TYR A 69 0.27 -18.75 16.56
C TYR A 69 0.32 -20.20 16.08
N LYS A 70 0.03 -21.11 17.02
CA LYS A 70 -0.15 -22.57 16.82
C LYS A 70 -1.32 -22.96 15.90
N THR A 71 -1.87 -22.02 15.14
CA THR A 71 -3.01 -22.21 14.23
C THR A 71 -2.69 -22.02 12.75
N ALA A 72 -1.48 -21.58 12.37
CA ALA A 72 -1.10 -21.23 10.98
C ALA A 72 -0.06 -22.17 10.33
N MET A 73 0.09 -23.41 10.82
CA MET A 73 1.14 -24.34 10.34
C MET A 73 0.77 -25.18 9.10
N ILE A 74 -0.37 -24.91 8.45
CA ILE A 74 -0.81 -25.66 7.26
C ILE A 74 -0.80 -24.80 5.99
N ASP A 75 -0.68 -23.47 6.08
CA ASP A 75 -0.95 -22.50 5.00
C ASP A 75 0.22 -22.21 4.04
N TYR A 76 1.18 -23.13 3.90
CA TYR A 76 2.46 -22.80 3.27
C TYR A 76 2.59 -23.23 1.80
N GLU A 77 1.88 -24.26 1.35
CA GLU A 77 2.19 -24.82 0.02
C GLU A 77 1.75 -23.92 -1.14
N ALA A 78 0.61 -23.26 -1.03
CA ALA A 78 0.16 -22.29 -2.03
C ALA A 78 1.10 -21.07 -2.11
N GLU A 79 1.51 -20.54 -0.96
CA GLU A 79 2.47 -19.43 -0.88
C GLU A 79 3.82 -19.81 -1.50
N ARG A 80 4.36 -20.99 -1.16
CA ARG A 80 5.59 -21.50 -1.80
C ARG A 80 5.47 -21.63 -3.31
N ILE A 81 4.32 -22.10 -3.80
CA ILE A 81 4.07 -22.18 -5.25
C ILE A 81 4.21 -20.78 -5.87
N ASN A 82 3.70 -19.73 -5.21
CA ASN A 82 3.90 -18.35 -5.65
C ASN A 82 5.38 -17.89 -5.58
N TRP A 83 6.13 -18.25 -4.53
CA TRP A 83 7.57 -17.98 -4.48
C TRP A 83 8.34 -18.65 -5.64
N TYR A 84 8.00 -19.89 -5.98
CA TYR A 84 8.60 -20.58 -7.14
C TYR A 84 8.10 -20.02 -8.48
N ARG A 85 6.88 -19.47 -8.56
CA ARG A 85 6.39 -18.70 -9.72
C ARG A 85 7.29 -17.50 -9.97
N LEU A 86 7.55 -16.69 -8.95
CA LEU A 86 8.43 -15.53 -9.02
C LEU A 86 9.86 -15.92 -9.44
N ALA A 87 10.35 -17.07 -8.97
CA ALA A 87 11.65 -17.61 -9.33
C ALA A 87 11.70 -18.28 -10.73
N GLY A 88 10.57 -18.39 -11.42
CA GLY A 88 10.44 -19.06 -12.72
C GLY A 88 10.58 -20.59 -12.69
N ASP A 89 10.45 -21.25 -11.53
CA ASP A 89 10.63 -22.69 -11.36
C ASP A 89 9.30 -23.47 -11.44
N GLN A 90 8.82 -23.62 -12.68
CA GLN A 90 7.58 -24.32 -12.98
C GLN A 90 7.58 -25.80 -12.54
N ALA A 91 8.74 -26.47 -12.60
CA ALA A 91 8.85 -27.87 -12.23
C ALA A 91 8.61 -28.07 -10.72
N THR A 92 9.19 -27.20 -9.89
CA THR A 92 8.96 -27.25 -8.44
C THR A 92 7.54 -26.87 -8.08
N MET A 93 6.94 -25.87 -8.74
CA MET A 93 5.53 -25.51 -8.53
C MET A 93 4.60 -26.72 -8.69
N GLN A 94 4.73 -27.46 -9.81
CA GLN A 94 3.93 -28.66 -10.08
C GLN A 94 4.16 -29.76 -9.04
N ARG A 95 5.41 -29.98 -8.62
CA ARG A 95 5.74 -30.96 -7.57
C ARG A 95 5.08 -30.61 -6.24
N LEU A 96 5.13 -29.34 -5.82
CA LEU A 96 4.51 -28.88 -4.58
C LEU A 96 2.98 -29.01 -4.64
N TYR A 97 2.38 -28.71 -5.79
CA TYR A 97 0.94 -28.90 -5.99
C TYR A 97 0.52 -30.36 -5.85
N LEU A 98 1.27 -31.31 -6.43
CA LEU A 98 0.99 -32.75 -6.23
C LEU A 98 1.15 -33.18 -4.77
N GLN A 99 2.11 -32.59 -4.03
CA GLN A 99 2.26 -32.82 -2.60
C GLN A 99 1.07 -32.27 -1.81
N LEU A 100 0.59 -31.08 -2.16
CA LEU A 100 -0.59 -30.45 -1.56
C LEU A 100 -1.83 -31.33 -1.77
N LEU A 101 -2.09 -31.80 -2.99
CA LEU A 101 -3.20 -32.72 -3.27
C LEU A 101 -3.09 -33.99 -2.43
N TYR A 102 -1.91 -34.60 -2.36
CA TYR A 102 -1.70 -35.81 -1.56
C TYR A 102 -1.94 -35.57 -0.06
N LYS A 103 -1.49 -34.43 0.48
CA LYS A 103 -1.76 -34.04 1.87
C LYS A 103 -3.26 -33.86 2.11
N ALA A 104 -3.97 -33.17 1.21
CA ALA A 104 -5.41 -32.96 1.29
C ALA A 104 -6.19 -34.29 1.32
N THR A 105 -5.78 -35.32 0.56
CA THR A 105 -6.43 -36.64 0.60
C THR A 105 -6.31 -37.37 1.95
N LYS A 106 -5.38 -36.93 2.81
CA LYS A 106 -5.11 -37.54 4.12
C LYS A 106 -5.55 -36.66 5.29
N ALA A 107 -6.06 -35.48 5.00
CA ALA A 107 -6.55 -34.54 5.99
C ALA A 107 -7.83 -35.07 6.66
N ASP A 108 -8.03 -34.70 7.92
CA ASP A 108 -9.32 -34.92 8.57
C ASP A 108 -10.33 -33.85 8.14
N ASN A 109 -11.58 -33.99 8.57
CA ASN A 109 -12.66 -33.07 8.20
C ASN A 109 -12.42 -31.63 8.70
N SER A 110 -11.65 -31.43 9.79
CA SER A 110 -11.34 -30.10 10.30
C SER A 110 -10.34 -29.34 9.43
N ASP A 111 -9.41 -30.05 8.78
CA ASP A 111 -8.41 -29.44 7.90
C ASP A 111 -8.88 -29.31 6.45
N TYR A 112 -10.00 -29.94 6.08
CA TYR A 112 -10.52 -29.97 4.71
C TYR A 112 -10.72 -28.56 4.11
N VAL A 113 -11.37 -27.65 4.83
CA VAL A 113 -11.66 -26.28 4.36
C VAL A 113 -10.36 -25.52 4.05
N ARG A 114 -9.32 -25.70 4.88
CA ARG A 114 -8.02 -25.04 4.70
C ARG A 114 -7.29 -25.57 3.46
N TYR A 115 -7.36 -26.88 3.21
CA TYR A 115 -6.82 -27.46 1.98
C TYR A 115 -7.56 -26.98 0.73
N GLN A 116 -8.87 -26.72 0.80
CA GLN A 116 -9.62 -26.16 -0.34
C GLN A 116 -9.11 -24.78 -0.72
N VAL A 117 -8.86 -23.89 0.25
CA VAL A 117 -8.27 -22.56 0.01
C VAL A 117 -6.92 -22.68 -0.68
N GLN A 118 -6.02 -23.52 -0.16
CA GLN A 118 -4.70 -23.69 -0.77
C GLN A 118 -4.73 -24.31 -2.16
N ILE A 119 -5.63 -25.28 -2.39
CA ILE A 119 -5.79 -25.88 -3.72
C ILE A 119 -6.30 -24.83 -4.71
N PHE A 120 -7.27 -24.01 -4.30
CA PHE A 120 -7.78 -22.88 -5.09
C PHE A 120 -6.66 -21.90 -5.46
N GLU A 121 -5.87 -21.43 -4.49
CA GLU A 121 -4.75 -20.53 -4.75
C GLU A 121 -3.66 -21.18 -5.61
N ALA A 122 -3.33 -22.46 -5.37
CA ALA A 122 -2.37 -23.19 -6.17
C ALA A 122 -2.81 -23.28 -7.64
N HIS A 123 -4.10 -23.50 -7.91
CA HIS A 123 -4.62 -23.45 -9.27
C HIS A 123 -4.40 -22.10 -9.92
N PHE A 124 -4.63 -21.00 -9.20
CA PHE A 124 -4.38 -19.66 -9.71
C PHE A 124 -2.90 -19.43 -10.06
N TRP A 125 -1.99 -19.76 -9.14
CA TRP A 125 -0.54 -19.55 -9.33
C TRP A 125 0.03 -20.41 -10.46
N LEU A 126 -0.53 -21.60 -10.70
CA LEU A 126 -0.15 -22.49 -11.80
C LEU A 126 -0.76 -22.08 -13.15
N GLY A 127 -1.65 -21.09 -13.20
CA GLY A 127 -2.38 -20.72 -14.42
C GLY A 127 -3.49 -21.71 -14.80
N ASN A 128 -3.95 -22.54 -13.87
CA ASN A 128 -5.08 -23.45 -14.06
C ASN A 128 -6.41 -22.71 -13.87
N ASP A 129 -6.61 -21.63 -14.62
CA ASP A 129 -7.65 -20.61 -14.36
C ASP A 129 -9.08 -21.19 -14.33
N ARG A 130 -9.39 -22.12 -15.24
CA ARG A 130 -10.71 -22.77 -15.28
C ARG A 130 -11.05 -23.48 -13.98
N GLU A 131 -10.07 -24.15 -13.39
CA GLU A 131 -10.26 -24.94 -12.18
C GLU A 131 -10.30 -24.05 -10.94
N CYS A 132 -9.49 -22.99 -10.92
CA CYS A 132 -9.57 -21.92 -9.93
C CYS A 132 -10.99 -21.30 -9.87
N ILE A 133 -11.53 -20.88 -11.02
CA ILE A 133 -12.87 -20.30 -11.12
C ILE A 133 -13.94 -21.33 -10.68
N ARG A 134 -13.81 -22.58 -11.13
CA ARG A 134 -14.74 -23.66 -10.77
C ARG A 134 -14.82 -23.89 -9.27
N LEU A 135 -13.68 -23.92 -8.58
CA LEU A 135 -13.62 -24.11 -7.13
C LEU A 135 -14.26 -22.94 -6.38
N TYR A 136 -13.92 -21.70 -6.76
CA TYR A 136 -14.50 -20.50 -6.15
C TYR A 136 -16.04 -20.46 -6.26
N GLN A 137 -16.59 -20.88 -7.40
CA GLN A 137 -18.05 -20.93 -7.61
C GLN A 137 -18.75 -22.03 -6.80
N GLN A 138 -18.05 -23.09 -6.41
CA GLN A 138 -18.65 -24.26 -5.76
C GLN A 138 -18.53 -24.24 -4.23
N ASP A 139 -17.55 -23.54 -3.68
CA ASP A 139 -17.30 -23.50 -2.24
C ASP A 139 -17.61 -22.12 -1.66
N SER A 140 -18.66 -22.05 -0.84
CA SER A 140 -19.05 -20.80 -0.16
C SER A 140 -17.99 -20.30 0.81
N ASN A 141 -17.15 -21.17 1.37
CA ASN A 141 -16.08 -20.75 2.30
C ASN A 141 -15.01 -19.93 1.58
N LEU A 142 -14.76 -20.20 0.29
CA LEU A 142 -13.85 -19.39 -0.52
C LEU A 142 -14.38 -17.97 -0.74
N GLN A 143 -15.71 -17.79 -0.73
CA GLN A 143 -16.38 -16.51 -0.97
C GLN A 143 -16.43 -15.62 0.27
N GLU A 144 -16.05 -16.13 1.45
CA GLU A 144 -15.99 -15.33 2.70
C GLU A 144 -14.87 -14.28 2.66
N TRP A 145 -13.82 -14.51 1.87
CA TRP A 145 -12.64 -13.63 1.79
C TRP A 145 -12.65 -12.86 0.48
N SER A 146 -12.66 -11.52 0.57
CA SER A 146 -12.72 -10.62 -0.60
C SER A 146 -11.60 -10.87 -1.61
N ILE A 147 -10.39 -11.17 -1.13
CA ILE A 147 -9.21 -11.43 -1.96
C ILE A 147 -9.36 -12.67 -2.86
N ASN A 148 -10.08 -13.70 -2.40
CA ASN A 148 -10.35 -14.88 -3.23
C ASN A 148 -11.26 -14.54 -4.41
N GLY A 149 -12.21 -13.61 -4.20
CA GLY A 149 -13.01 -13.06 -5.28
C GLY A 149 -12.15 -12.34 -6.33
N TRP A 150 -11.09 -11.65 -5.91
CA TRP A 150 -10.17 -10.99 -6.84
C TRP A 150 -9.33 -12.01 -7.59
N ILE A 151 -8.79 -13.02 -6.91
CA ILE A 151 -8.05 -14.14 -7.53
C ILE A 151 -8.90 -14.80 -8.64
N ALA A 152 -10.18 -15.11 -8.36
CA ALA A 152 -11.08 -15.71 -9.34
C ALA A 152 -11.35 -14.78 -10.54
N GLN A 153 -11.53 -13.48 -10.30
CA GLN A 153 -11.73 -12.49 -11.38
C GLN A 153 -10.46 -12.27 -12.22
N ILE A 154 -9.26 -12.34 -11.62
CA ILE A 154 -7.99 -12.29 -12.36
C ILE A 154 -7.82 -13.54 -13.21
N ALA A 155 -8.16 -14.72 -12.67
CA ALA A 155 -8.18 -15.97 -13.43
C ALA A 155 -9.14 -15.87 -14.62
N GLU A 156 -10.32 -15.27 -14.44
CA GLU A 156 -11.27 -15.00 -15.53
C GLU A 156 -10.70 -14.03 -16.56
N ALA A 157 -10.07 -12.93 -16.11
CA ALA A 157 -9.45 -11.94 -16.99
C ALA A 157 -8.34 -12.58 -17.84
N ARG A 158 -7.49 -13.43 -17.25
CA ARG A 158 -6.45 -14.19 -17.95
C ARG A 158 -7.05 -15.16 -18.96
N LEU A 159 -8.07 -15.94 -18.56
CA LEU A 159 -8.71 -16.95 -19.40
C LEU A 159 -9.45 -16.35 -20.61
N THR A 160 -10.06 -15.18 -20.44
CA THR A 160 -10.90 -14.52 -21.45
C THR A 160 -10.18 -13.39 -22.19
N ASN A 161 -8.94 -13.07 -21.81
CA ASN A 161 -8.20 -11.89 -22.26
C ASN A 161 -8.99 -10.58 -22.03
N ASN A 162 -9.73 -10.51 -20.92
CA ASN A 162 -10.55 -9.35 -20.57
C ASN A 162 -9.71 -8.27 -19.86
N GLN A 163 -9.20 -7.35 -20.67
CA GLN A 163 -8.35 -6.24 -20.21
C GLN A 163 -9.09 -5.25 -19.30
N GLN A 164 -10.40 -5.07 -19.47
CA GLN A 164 -11.18 -4.18 -18.62
C GLN A 164 -11.29 -4.73 -17.20
N LEU A 165 -11.53 -6.04 -17.07
CA LEU A 165 -11.56 -6.71 -15.79
C LEU A 165 -10.18 -6.69 -15.12
N ALA A 166 -9.10 -6.94 -15.88
CA ALA A 166 -7.74 -6.81 -15.35
C ALA A 166 -7.44 -5.38 -14.86
N LEU A 167 -7.83 -4.35 -15.62
CA LEU A 167 -7.63 -2.95 -15.22
C LEU A 167 -8.41 -2.59 -13.95
N GLU A 168 -9.66 -3.03 -13.84
CA GLU A 168 -10.49 -2.78 -12.67
C GLU A 168 -9.85 -3.37 -11.41
N ILE A 169 -9.36 -4.61 -11.49
CA ILE A 169 -8.71 -5.28 -10.36
C ILE A 169 -7.35 -4.64 -10.05
N ALA A 170 -6.57 -4.26 -11.08
CA ALA A 170 -5.32 -3.53 -10.88
C ALA A 170 -5.54 -2.23 -10.10
N ARG A 171 -6.59 -1.46 -10.41
CA ARG A 171 -6.98 -0.27 -9.65
C ARG A 171 -7.42 -0.58 -8.22
N ARG A 172 -8.08 -1.71 -7.98
CA ARG A 172 -8.43 -2.17 -6.63
C ARG A 172 -7.16 -2.49 -5.83
N CYS A 173 -6.27 -3.33 -6.35
CA CYS A 173 -5.00 -3.64 -5.68
C CYS A 173 -4.17 -2.37 -5.40
N ALA A 174 -4.08 -1.45 -6.38
CA ALA A 174 -3.34 -0.20 -6.19
C ALA A 174 -3.92 0.68 -5.08
N ARG A 175 -5.26 0.70 -4.92
CA ARG A 175 -5.91 1.41 -3.81
C ARG A 175 -5.60 0.77 -2.46
N GLU A 176 -5.68 -0.55 -2.33
CA GLU A 176 -5.32 -1.24 -1.07
C GLU A 176 -3.86 -1.03 -0.70
N ILE A 177 -2.95 -1.19 -1.67
CA ILE A 177 -1.51 -0.97 -1.46
C ILE A 177 -1.25 0.45 -0.95
N ARG A 178 -1.94 1.45 -1.49
CA ARG A 178 -1.81 2.84 -1.03
C ARG A 178 -2.45 3.09 0.32
N ALA A 179 -3.64 2.53 0.55
CA ALA A 179 -4.40 2.72 1.78
C ALA A 179 -3.62 2.15 2.98
N GLU A 180 -3.15 0.92 2.84
CA GLU A 180 -2.47 0.14 3.88
C GLU A 180 -0.94 0.29 3.85
N ARG A 181 -0.41 1.00 2.85
CA ARG A 181 1.03 1.23 2.63
C ARG A 181 1.84 -0.05 2.53
N PHE A 182 1.26 -1.07 1.90
CA PHE A 182 1.94 -2.33 1.71
C PHE A 182 3.20 -2.12 0.87
N GLU A 183 4.34 -2.46 1.44
CA GLU A 183 5.57 -2.62 0.70
C GLU A 183 5.61 -3.98 0.01
N PRO A 184 6.36 -4.11 -1.09
CA PRO A 184 6.45 -5.37 -1.82
C PRO A 184 7.09 -6.53 -1.04
N TRP A 185 7.68 -6.24 0.12
CA TRP A 185 8.28 -7.20 1.05
C TRP A 185 7.47 -7.40 2.33
N ASP A 186 6.31 -6.74 2.50
CA ASP A 186 5.46 -6.91 3.68
C ASP A 186 4.74 -8.27 3.70
N TYR A 187 4.19 -8.62 4.86
CA TYR A 187 3.42 -9.86 5.04
C TYR A 187 2.26 -10.01 4.04
N TRP A 188 1.63 -8.90 3.64
CA TRP A 188 0.54 -8.86 2.66
C TRP A 188 1.02 -8.61 1.22
N ALA A 189 2.24 -9.03 0.87
CA ALA A 189 2.81 -8.90 -0.48
C ALA A 189 1.96 -9.52 -1.61
N ILE A 190 0.96 -10.34 -1.29
CA ILE A 190 -0.01 -10.87 -2.26
C ILE A 190 -0.68 -9.76 -3.09
N TYR A 191 -0.97 -8.59 -2.51
CA TYR A 191 -1.57 -7.49 -3.27
C TYR A 191 -0.65 -7.00 -4.40
N TRP A 192 0.65 -6.94 -4.15
CA TRP A 192 1.65 -6.62 -5.18
C TRP A 192 1.74 -7.71 -6.25
N ASP A 193 1.65 -8.99 -5.88
CA ASP A 193 1.62 -10.10 -6.84
C ASP A 193 0.40 -10.05 -7.76
N LEU A 194 -0.79 -9.84 -7.17
CA LEU A 194 -2.03 -9.70 -7.93
C LEU A 194 -1.98 -8.46 -8.84
N TYR A 195 -1.45 -7.35 -8.33
CA TYR A 195 -1.26 -6.12 -9.11
C TYR A 195 -0.33 -6.35 -10.31
N GLU A 196 0.85 -6.94 -10.11
CA GLU A 196 1.80 -7.26 -11.18
C GLU A 196 1.16 -8.13 -12.27
N ILE A 197 0.41 -9.17 -11.89
CA ILE A 197 -0.29 -10.04 -12.84
C ILE A 197 -1.31 -9.23 -13.66
N CYS A 198 -2.12 -8.39 -13.01
CA CYS A 198 -3.12 -7.59 -13.72
C CYS A 198 -2.48 -6.61 -14.71
N CYS A 199 -1.39 -5.95 -14.30
CA CYS A 199 -0.62 -5.05 -15.15
C CYS A 199 -0.06 -5.75 -16.39
N GLY A 200 0.39 -7.01 -16.24
CA GLY A 200 0.85 -7.85 -17.34
C GLY A 200 -0.25 -8.28 -18.33
N LEU A 201 -1.52 -8.25 -17.91
CA LEU A 201 -2.69 -8.56 -18.77
C LEU A 201 -3.18 -7.37 -19.59
N LEU A 202 -2.68 -6.15 -19.33
CA LEU A 202 -3.08 -4.94 -20.07
C LEU A 202 -2.44 -4.89 -21.47
N ASN A 203 -2.98 -4.04 -22.35
CA ASN A 203 -2.42 -3.79 -23.68
C ASN A 203 -2.33 -2.28 -23.99
N PRO A 204 -1.14 -1.67 -23.96
CA PRO A 204 0.15 -2.31 -23.66
C PRO A 204 0.25 -2.77 -22.19
N PRO A 205 1.04 -3.82 -21.88
CA PRO A 205 1.32 -4.19 -20.50
C PRO A 205 1.96 -3.03 -19.73
N LEU A 206 1.57 -2.85 -18.46
CA LEU A 206 2.19 -1.86 -17.59
C LEU A 206 3.37 -2.50 -16.86
N ASN A 207 4.57 -1.93 -17.01
CA ASN A 207 5.74 -2.41 -16.29
C ASN A 207 5.90 -1.68 -14.96
N ILE A 208 5.77 -2.40 -13.84
CA ILE A 208 5.72 -1.80 -12.49
C ILE A 208 7.12 -1.49 -11.94
N ASP A 209 8.16 -2.16 -12.45
CA ASP A 209 9.56 -2.06 -12.01
C ASP A 209 10.40 -1.10 -12.85
N GLN A 210 9.84 -0.48 -13.89
CA GLN A 210 10.59 0.55 -14.62
C GLN A 210 10.92 1.72 -13.70
N PRO A 211 12.20 2.17 -13.66
CA PRO A 211 12.56 3.35 -12.90
C PRO A 211 11.73 4.54 -13.37
N LEU A 212 11.47 5.46 -12.44
CA LEU A 212 10.95 6.79 -12.73
C LEU A 212 12.03 7.55 -13.50
N VAL A 213 12.16 7.28 -14.79
CA VAL A 213 12.85 8.19 -15.68
C VAL A 213 11.88 9.34 -15.89
N SER A 214 12.12 10.48 -15.25
CA SER A 214 11.61 11.72 -15.79
C SER A 214 12.20 11.85 -17.19
N ASP A 215 11.37 11.89 -18.22
CA ASP A 215 11.77 12.07 -19.62
C ASP A 215 12.43 13.45 -19.89
N ASP A 216 12.94 14.14 -18.87
CA ASP A 216 13.76 15.33 -19.06
C ASP A 216 15.23 14.92 -19.24
N PRO A 217 15.82 15.03 -20.46
CA PRO A 217 17.20 14.67 -20.74
C PRO A 217 18.20 15.69 -20.19
N LEU A 218 17.74 16.64 -19.40
CA LEU A 218 18.53 17.66 -18.72
C LEU A 218 18.35 17.44 -17.21
N ASP A 219 19.45 17.12 -16.52
CA ASP A 219 19.59 17.07 -15.05
C ASP A 219 19.40 15.75 -14.29
N SER A 220 19.54 14.58 -14.93
CA SER A 220 19.78 13.33 -14.16
C SER A 220 21.08 13.37 -13.34
N ASP A 221 22.06 14.18 -13.75
CA ASP A 221 23.35 14.34 -13.06
C ASP A 221 23.41 15.59 -12.14
N LYS A 222 22.32 16.35 -11.99
CA LYS A 222 22.24 17.51 -11.06
C LYS A 222 21.20 17.39 -9.96
N LEU A 223 20.35 16.37 -9.98
CA LEU A 223 19.37 16.11 -8.91
C LEU A 223 19.95 15.34 -7.71
N ILE A 224 21.26 15.08 -7.69
CA ILE A 224 21.93 14.33 -6.62
C ILE A 224 22.46 15.23 -5.49
N ASP A 225 22.27 16.56 -5.52
CA ASP A 225 22.81 17.43 -4.44
C ASP A 225 21.98 18.68 -4.13
N LEU A 226 20.66 18.53 -3.98
CA LEU A 226 19.80 19.59 -3.43
C LEU A 226 18.84 19.04 -2.37
N ALA A 227 19.28 19.24 -1.13
CA ALA A 227 18.49 19.70 0.00
C ALA A 227 17.46 18.77 0.66
N HIS A 228 17.19 19.12 1.91
CA HIS A 228 16.37 18.47 2.92
C HIS A 228 15.02 17.93 2.37
N PRO A 229 14.49 16.78 2.86
CA PRO A 229 13.25 16.16 2.35
C PRO A 229 12.06 17.11 2.19
N ALA A 230 11.96 18.10 3.08
CA ALA A 230 11.02 19.22 3.01
C ALA A 230 11.09 20.01 1.69
N GLU A 231 12.29 20.41 1.26
CA GLU A 231 12.50 21.19 0.04
C GLU A 231 12.18 20.36 -1.21
N ARG A 232 12.55 19.06 -1.19
CA ARG A 232 12.23 18.13 -2.27
C ARG A 232 10.72 17.93 -2.41
N LEU A 233 10.00 17.76 -1.30
CA LEU A 233 8.54 17.65 -1.29
C LEU A 233 7.90 18.88 -1.93
N LEU A 234 8.26 20.10 -1.48
CA LEU A 234 7.70 21.34 -1.98
C LEU A 234 7.96 21.53 -3.47
N ALA A 235 9.16 21.22 -3.95
CA ALA A 235 9.50 21.31 -5.37
C ALA A 235 8.65 20.37 -6.24
N LEU A 236 8.44 19.12 -5.78
CA LEU A 236 7.63 18.15 -6.50
C LEU A 236 6.15 18.50 -6.51
N LEU A 237 5.62 18.99 -5.38
CA LEU A 237 4.24 19.48 -5.28
C LEU A 237 3.98 20.65 -6.23
N GLN A 238 4.90 21.61 -6.30
CA GLN A 238 4.82 22.75 -7.23
C GLN A 238 4.89 22.29 -8.70
N ALA A 239 5.74 21.30 -9.02
CA ALA A 239 5.83 20.74 -10.36
C ALA A 239 4.53 20.07 -10.82
N GLU A 240 3.80 19.41 -9.90
CA GLU A 240 2.47 18.84 -10.15
C GLU A 240 1.32 19.85 -10.03
N GLN A 241 1.62 21.14 -9.88
CA GLN A 241 0.64 22.22 -9.73
C GLN A 241 -0.31 22.03 -8.52
N ILE A 242 0.16 21.37 -7.47
CA ILE A 242 -0.57 21.19 -6.22
C ILE A 242 -0.33 22.44 -5.37
N ILE A 243 -1.40 23.00 -4.81
CA ILE A 243 -1.36 24.24 -4.00
C ILE A 243 -1.66 23.99 -2.52
N SER A 244 -2.31 22.87 -2.18
CA SER A 244 -2.45 22.44 -0.78
C SER A 244 -2.57 20.92 -0.66
N LEU A 245 -2.11 20.38 0.47
CA LEU A 245 -2.43 19.03 0.93
C LEU A 245 -3.24 19.16 2.22
N GLU A 246 -4.32 18.41 2.36
CA GLU A 246 -5.19 18.44 3.55
C GLU A 246 -5.45 17.02 4.03
N TRP A 247 -5.32 16.79 5.34
CA TRP A 247 -5.59 15.50 5.95
C TRP A 247 -6.19 15.65 7.34
N ALA A 248 -6.95 14.64 7.75
CA ALA A 248 -7.63 14.61 9.04
C ALA A 248 -7.12 13.50 9.94
N ILE A 249 -6.96 13.77 11.23
CA ILE A 249 -6.67 12.76 12.26
C ILE A 249 -7.87 12.70 13.22
N TYR A 250 -8.50 11.54 13.35
CA TYR A 250 -9.65 11.38 14.26
C TYR A 250 -9.24 11.19 15.71
N ASN A 251 -10.18 11.53 16.59
CA ASN A 251 -10.16 11.24 18.02
C ASN A 251 -10.96 9.97 18.35
N ASN A 252 -10.88 8.94 17.51
CA ASN A 252 -11.33 7.61 17.94
C ASN A 252 -10.15 6.90 18.58
N HIS A 253 -10.42 6.12 19.64
CA HIS A 253 -9.39 5.35 20.35
C HIS A 253 -8.84 4.17 19.51
N ASP A 254 -9.16 4.13 18.21
CA ASP A 254 -8.57 3.27 17.20
C ASP A 254 -7.54 4.10 16.40
N GLU A 255 -6.26 3.87 16.67
CA GLU A 255 -5.11 4.60 16.11
C GLU A 255 -4.97 4.48 14.56
N ALA A 256 -5.90 3.80 13.88
CA ALA A 256 -5.82 3.43 12.47
C ALA A 256 -6.73 4.25 11.52
N GLU A 257 -7.74 4.98 12.02
CA GLU A 257 -8.65 5.71 11.12
C GLU A 257 -8.18 7.15 10.85
N VAL A 258 -7.55 7.34 9.69
CA VAL A 258 -7.29 8.66 9.13
C VAL A 258 -8.47 9.07 8.27
N GLY A 259 -9.16 10.15 8.67
CA GLY A 259 -10.51 10.43 8.19
C GLY A 259 -10.68 10.83 6.75
N TYR A 260 -9.74 11.60 6.23
CA TYR A 260 -9.61 11.86 4.80
C TYR A 260 -8.22 12.40 4.50
N ARG A 261 -7.86 12.34 3.22
CA ARG A 261 -6.62 12.90 2.68
C ARG A 261 -6.90 13.40 1.27
N LEU A 262 -6.71 14.70 1.02
CA LEU A 262 -6.99 15.36 -0.24
C LEU A 262 -5.84 16.28 -0.63
N TYR A 263 -5.70 16.53 -1.93
CA TYR A 263 -4.85 17.59 -2.44
C TYR A 263 -5.65 18.51 -3.37
N ARG A 264 -5.32 19.80 -3.37
CA ARG A 264 -5.94 20.80 -4.23
C ARG A 264 -4.97 21.22 -5.32
N LEU A 265 -5.44 21.21 -6.56
CA LEU A 265 -4.69 21.67 -7.72
C LEU A 265 -4.87 23.18 -7.92
N SER A 266 -3.94 23.79 -8.66
CA SER A 266 -3.95 25.23 -8.97
C SER A 266 -5.19 25.70 -9.75
N ASP A 267 -5.89 24.78 -10.42
CA ASP A 267 -7.17 25.03 -11.09
C ASP A 267 -8.38 25.03 -10.14
N GLY A 268 -8.16 24.81 -8.84
CA GLY A 268 -9.17 24.78 -7.80
C GLY A 268 -9.85 23.42 -7.60
N THR A 269 -9.52 22.41 -8.41
CA THR A 269 -10.04 21.06 -8.23
C THR A 269 -9.39 20.37 -7.04
N SER A 270 -10.13 19.47 -6.39
CA SER A 270 -9.63 18.67 -5.27
C SER A 270 -9.70 17.19 -5.62
N LYS A 271 -8.66 16.44 -5.27
CA LYS A 271 -8.56 14.99 -5.52
C LYS A 271 -8.17 14.25 -4.26
N PRO A 272 -8.72 13.05 -4.02
CA PRO A 272 -8.32 12.21 -2.89
C PRO A 272 -6.92 11.64 -3.11
N LEU A 273 -6.10 11.61 -2.05
CA LEU A 273 -4.76 11.01 -2.11
C LEU A 273 -4.80 9.52 -2.42
N SER A 274 -5.93 8.83 -2.20
CA SER A 274 -6.11 7.42 -2.56
C SER A 274 -6.05 7.14 -4.07
N GLU A 275 -6.27 8.17 -4.90
CA GLU A 275 -6.04 8.07 -6.35
C GLU A 275 -4.54 7.97 -6.69
N GLY A 276 -3.69 8.40 -5.76
CA GLY A 276 -2.24 8.44 -5.87
C GLY A 276 -1.72 9.61 -6.69
N PHE A 277 -0.40 9.73 -6.74
CA PHE A 277 0.30 10.69 -7.60
C PHE A 277 0.87 9.97 -8.82
N ILE A 278 1.15 10.72 -9.88
CA ILE A 278 1.91 10.19 -11.02
C ILE A 278 3.36 10.02 -10.60
N ASN A 279 3.91 11.00 -9.85
CA ASN A 279 5.23 10.92 -9.28
C ASN A 279 5.22 10.17 -7.95
N GLN A 280 5.94 9.04 -7.88
CA GLN A 280 5.95 8.24 -6.65
C GLN A 280 6.89 8.75 -5.57
N GLU A 281 7.93 9.50 -5.95
CA GLU A 281 8.76 10.17 -4.96
C GLU A 281 7.92 11.21 -4.24
N LEU A 282 7.08 11.94 -4.99
CA LEU A 282 6.09 12.84 -4.42
C LEU A 282 5.11 12.07 -3.54
N GLU A 283 4.51 10.98 -4.03
CA GLU A 283 3.60 10.15 -3.26
C GLU A 283 4.23 9.75 -1.92
N ARG A 284 5.46 9.21 -1.93
CA ARG A 284 6.20 8.85 -0.72
C ARG A 284 6.41 10.05 0.20
N LEU A 285 6.95 11.16 -0.31
CA LEU A 285 7.27 12.32 0.52
C LEU A 285 6.00 12.91 1.14
N VAL A 286 4.89 12.96 0.39
CA VAL A 286 3.57 13.36 0.89
C VAL A 286 3.13 12.43 2.02
N TRP A 287 3.29 11.12 1.84
CA TRP A 287 2.97 10.14 2.87
C TRP A 287 3.83 10.32 4.12
N ASP A 288 5.16 10.30 3.99
CA ASP A 288 6.09 10.46 5.12
C ASP A 288 5.82 11.76 5.87
N PHE A 289 5.56 12.83 5.12
CA PHE A 289 5.18 14.12 5.64
C PHE A 289 3.87 14.08 6.43
N MET A 290 2.77 13.57 5.86
CA MET A 290 1.47 13.53 6.56
C MET A 290 1.48 12.65 7.83
N ASN A 291 2.41 11.71 7.94
CA ASN A 291 2.55 10.84 9.11
C ASN A 291 3.55 11.32 10.14
N PHE A 292 4.28 12.40 9.84
CA PHE A 292 5.08 13.06 10.83
C PHE A 292 4.20 13.57 11.97
N ASP A 293 4.73 13.58 13.20
CA ASP A 293 3.98 14.01 14.38
C ASP A 293 3.85 15.53 14.46
N TRP A 294 3.07 16.11 13.54
CA TRP A 294 2.85 17.56 13.47
C TRP A 294 2.20 18.11 14.74
N ALA A 295 1.38 17.32 15.42
CA ALA A 295 0.77 17.67 16.70
C ALA A 295 1.80 18.08 17.75
N GLY A 296 2.93 17.35 17.82
CA GLY A 296 4.03 17.66 18.74
C GLY A 296 4.87 18.88 18.31
N ALA A 297 4.78 19.28 17.05
CA ALA A 297 5.49 20.43 16.48
C ALA A 297 4.71 21.75 16.59
N LEU A 298 3.38 21.69 16.80
CA LEU A 298 2.53 22.86 16.91
C LEU A 298 2.66 23.56 18.28
N PRO A 299 2.44 24.90 18.35
CA PRO A 299 2.52 25.65 19.60
C PRO A 299 1.59 25.13 20.70
N GLU A 300 0.37 24.75 20.34
CA GLU A 300 -0.54 24.02 21.21
C GLU A 300 -0.69 22.60 20.68
N TYR A 301 -0.57 21.62 21.58
CA TYR A 301 -0.70 20.22 21.22
C TYR A 301 -2.12 19.92 20.76
N GLN A 302 -2.29 19.73 19.46
CA GLN A 302 -3.53 19.33 18.82
C GLN A 302 -3.22 18.02 18.11
N PRO A 303 -3.57 16.84 18.66
CA PRO A 303 -3.35 15.54 18.03
C PRO A 303 -4.44 15.13 17.05
N HIS A 304 -5.61 15.80 17.10
CA HIS A 304 -6.78 15.45 16.31
C HIS A 304 -7.35 16.70 15.63
N GLY A 305 -7.95 16.50 14.46
CA GLY A 305 -8.56 17.54 13.64
C GLY A 305 -8.00 17.55 12.23
N VAL A 306 -8.11 18.71 11.58
CA VAL A 306 -7.73 18.90 10.18
C VAL A 306 -6.42 19.66 10.11
N TYR A 307 -5.49 19.11 9.35
CA TYR A 307 -4.21 19.72 9.04
C TYR A 307 -4.13 20.02 7.55
N GLN A 308 -3.46 21.12 7.22
CA GLN A 308 -3.27 21.55 5.85
C GLN A 308 -1.84 22.02 5.64
N LEU A 309 -1.15 21.46 4.66
CA LEU A 309 0.05 22.05 4.10
C LEU A 309 -0.34 23.12 3.08
N ASP A 310 0.00 24.37 3.38
CA ASP A 310 0.04 25.46 2.41
C ASP A 310 1.40 25.46 1.71
N ILE A 311 1.38 25.13 0.41
CA ILE A 311 2.59 24.96 -0.39
C ILE A 311 3.23 26.31 -0.74
N ALA A 312 2.43 27.38 -0.86
CA ALA A 312 2.96 28.71 -1.18
C ALA A 312 3.74 29.29 0.00
N ASN A 313 3.27 29.01 1.23
CA ASN A 313 3.90 29.50 2.45
C ASN A 313 4.86 28.49 3.09
N ALA A 314 4.92 27.24 2.60
CA ALA A 314 5.70 26.15 3.19
C ALA A 314 5.37 25.92 4.67
N MET A 315 4.07 25.94 5.00
CA MET A 315 3.57 25.88 6.37
C MET A 315 2.54 24.77 6.54
N VAL A 316 2.69 23.97 7.60
CA VAL A 316 1.63 23.06 8.08
C VAL A 316 0.79 23.79 9.10
N ASN A 317 -0.51 23.87 8.82
CA ASN A 317 -1.48 24.54 9.67
C ASN A 317 -2.45 23.53 10.26
N TYR A 318 -2.76 23.69 11.54
CA TYR A 318 -4.01 23.17 12.11
C TYR A 318 -5.15 24.11 11.71
N VAL A 319 -6.11 23.61 10.94
CA VAL A 319 -7.14 24.44 10.30
C VAL A 319 -8.55 24.16 10.80
N GLY A 320 -8.76 23.14 11.64
CA GLY A 320 -10.11 22.82 12.11
C GLY A 320 -10.27 21.50 12.83
N MET A 321 -11.52 21.21 13.16
CA MET A 321 -11.96 19.96 13.78
C MET A 321 -12.84 19.17 12.82
N ILE A 322 -12.91 17.86 13.05
CA ILE A 322 -13.67 16.92 12.23
C ILE A 322 -14.36 15.87 13.10
N TRP A 323 -15.55 15.46 12.68
CA TRP A 323 -16.37 14.43 13.31
C TRP A 323 -17.02 13.53 12.25
N ASN A 324 -17.27 12.27 12.60
CA ASN A 324 -18.24 11.45 11.86
C ASN A 324 -19.68 11.81 12.30
N GLU A 325 -20.69 11.20 11.67
CA GLU A 325 -22.10 11.45 12.00
C GLU A 325 -22.44 11.16 13.47
N TYR A 326 -21.88 10.10 14.06
CA TYR A 326 -22.17 9.71 15.44
C TYR A 326 -21.55 10.70 16.44
N ASP A 327 -20.26 10.99 16.31
CA ASP A 327 -19.54 11.91 17.18
C ASP A 327 -20.12 13.33 17.10
N TYR A 328 -20.54 13.74 15.90
CA TYR A 328 -21.19 15.03 15.72
C TYR A 328 -22.57 15.08 16.38
N ALA A 329 -23.36 14.01 16.28
CA ALA A 329 -24.65 13.92 16.95
C ALA A 329 -24.51 13.91 18.48
N GLU A 330 -23.48 13.24 18.99
CA GLU A 330 -23.13 13.28 20.42
C GLU A 330 -22.76 14.70 20.85
N GLU A 331 -21.89 15.39 20.11
CA GLU A 331 -21.50 16.76 20.48
C GLU A 331 -22.66 17.77 20.43
N GLN A 332 -23.58 17.61 19.48
CA GLN A 332 -24.82 18.39 19.49
C GLN A 332 -25.70 18.08 20.70
N ALA A 333 -25.77 16.81 21.11
CA ALA A 333 -26.61 16.37 22.23
C ALA A 333 -26.08 16.84 23.60
N TYR A 334 -24.76 17.07 23.72
CA TYR A 334 -24.17 17.58 24.96
C TYR A 334 -24.52 19.06 25.24
N GLU A 335 -25.24 19.76 24.35
CA GLU A 335 -25.53 21.21 24.44
C GLU A 335 -24.28 22.02 24.83
N SER A 336 -23.10 21.56 24.39
CA SER A 336 -21.86 22.23 24.72
C SER A 336 -21.87 23.53 23.89
N ASN A 337 -21.78 24.68 24.56
CA ASN A 337 -21.48 25.98 23.92
C ASN A 337 -20.07 26.00 23.28
N SER A 338 -19.54 24.84 22.85
CA SER A 338 -18.16 24.60 22.47
C SER A 338 -17.92 24.79 20.97
N LEU A 339 -18.95 24.65 20.13
CA LEU A 339 -18.85 24.88 18.68
C LEU A 339 -18.93 26.39 18.40
N LEU A 340 -17.77 27.04 18.51
CA LEU A 340 -17.60 28.47 18.31
C LEU A 340 -17.78 28.90 16.83
N TYR A 341 -17.72 27.95 15.89
CA TYR A 341 -17.79 28.19 14.44
C TYR A 341 -18.78 27.27 13.74
N PRO A 342 -19.25 27.64 12.53
CA PRO A 342 -20.15 26.81 11.74
C PRO A 342 -19.54 25.46 11.40
N VAL A 343 -20.32 24.40 11.59
CA VAL A 343 -19.98 23.05 11.13
C VAL A 343 -20.68 22.79 9.80
N THR A 344 -19.94 22.28 8.84
CA THR A 344 -20.44 21.94 7.50
C THR A 344 -20.12 20.50 7.14
N VAL A 345 -20.91 19.89 6.26
CA VAL A 345 -20.57 18.59 5.67
C VAL A 345 -19.32 18.74 4.80
N HIS A 346 -18.36 17.82 4.94
CA HIS A 346 -17.10 17.86 4.21
C HIS A 346 -17.36 17.73 2.69
N PRO A 347 -16.77 18.60 1.84
CA PRO A 347 -17.13 18.68 0.42
C PRO A 347 -16.82 17.41 -0.40
N ALA A 348 -15.83 16.61 0.03
CA ALA A 348 -15.45 15.36 -0.65
C ALA A 348 -15.90 14.09 0.09
N ASN A 349 -16.46 14.20 1.30
CA ASN A 349 -16.91 13.04 2.06
C ASN A 349 -18.18 13.41 2.85
N PRO A 350 -19.37 13.02 2.37
CA PRO A 350 -20.64 13.45 2.97
C PRO A 350 -20.92 12.84 4.35
N GLU A 351 -20.14 11.84 4.77
CA GLU A 351 -20.28 11.21 6.08
C GLU A 351 -19.55 12.00 7.19
N LEU A 352 -18.80 13.04 6.81
CA LEU A 352 -17.95 13.81 7.72
C LEU A 352 -18.46 15.23 7.90
N TYR A 353 -18.33 15.72 9.12
CA TYR A 353 -18.68 17.06 9.55
C TYR A 353 -17.41 17.79 9.98
N VAL A 354 -17.20 19.00 9.48
CA VAL A 354 -15.96 19.76 9.66
C VAL A 354 -16.28 21.17 10.13
N MET A 355 -15.50 21.63 11.09
CA MET A 355 -15.49 23.02 11.55
C MET A 355 -14.12 23.62 11.24
N TYR A 356 -14.04 24.46 10.22
CA TYR A 356 -12.82 25.20 9.90
C TYR A 356 -12.69 26.44 10.78
N LEU A 357 -11.47 26.67 11.27
CA LEU A 357 -11.11 27.88 11.99
C LEU A 357 -10.87 29.04 11.01
N PRO A 358 -11.14 30.29 11.40
CA PRO A 358 -10.65 31.47 10.71
C PRO A 358 -9.12 31.44 10.54
N GLU A 359 -8.59 32.00 9.43
CA GLU A 359 -7.15 32.00 9.11
C GLU A 359 -6.28 32.61 10.23
N ASP A 360 -6.78 33.63 10.93
CA ASP A 360 -6.07 34.27 12.04
C ASP A 360 -5.93 33.39 13.29
N GLN A 361 -6.62 32.25 13.32
CA GLN A 361 -6.56 31.26 14.39
C GLN A 361 -5.87 29.96 13.97
N HIS A 362 -5.37 29.89 12.73
CA HIS A 362 -4.58 28.75 12.29
C HIS A 362 -3.27 28.73 13.06
N GLN A 363 -2.93 27.55 13.59
CA GLN A 363 -1.65 27.32 14.24
C GLN A 363 -0.73 26.68 13.23
N GLY A 364 0.38 27.34 12.93
CA GLY A 364 1.28 26.95 11.85
C GLY A 364 2.67 26.56 12.34
N VAL A 365 3.28 25.59 11.67
CA VAL A 365 4.71 25.25 11.79
C VAL A 365 5.34 25.13 10.41
N ASP A 366 6.59 25.57 10.30
CA ASP A 366 7.36 25.51 9.05
C ASP A 366 7.62 24.06 8.65
N VAL A 367 7.46 23.76 7.36
CA VAL A 367 7.72 22.44 6.76
C VAL A 367 9.15 21.96 7.02
N ALA A 368 10.12 22.86 7.18
CA ALA A 368 11.50 22.54 7.52
C ALA A 368 11.67 21.81 8.86
N PHE A 369 10.66 21.85 9.74
CA PHE A 369 10.63 21.07 10.98
C PHE A 369 10.65 19.55 10.70
N TRP A 370 10.14 19.12 9.54
CA TRP A 370 10.17 17.73 9.11
C TRP A 370 11.49 17.37 8.43
N HIS A 371 12.42 16.78 9.20
CA HIS A 371 13.72 16.32 8.72
C HIS A 371 13.70 14.99 7.93
N GLY A 372 12.53 14.55 7.46
CA GLY A 372 12.37 13.23 6.84
C GLY A 372 12.33 12.07 7.84
N GLU A 373 12.20 12.35 9.13
CA GLU A 373 12.02 11.32 10.15
C GLU A 373 10.60 10.74 10.05
N GLN A 374 10.48 9.43 9.85
CA GLN A 374 9.22 8.70 10.03
C GLN A 374 8.98 8.46 11.53
N ARG A 375 7.70 8.40 11.95
CA ARG A 375 7.32 7.96 13.30
C ARG A 375 7.99 6.61 13.62
N GLY A 376 8.67 6.55 14.77
CA GLY A 376 9.01 5.27 15.39
C GLY A 376 7.76 4.70 16.03
N TYR A 377 7.30 3.54 15.56
CA TYR A 377 6.27 2.75 16.23
C TYR A 377 6.78 2.24 17.58
#